data_AF-A0A0D9X663-F1
#
_entry.id   AF-A0A0D9X663-F1
#
_cell.length_a   1.000
_cell.length_b   1.000
_cell.length_c   1.000
_cell.angle_alpha   90.00
_cell.angle_beta   90.00
_cell.angle_gamma   90.00
#
_symmetry.space_group_name_H-M   'P 1'
#
loop_
_entity.id
_entity.type
_entity.pdbx_description
1 polymer ?
#
loop_
_entity_poly.entity_id
_entity_poly.type
_entity_poly.pdbx_seq_one_letter_code
_entity_poly.pdbx_strand_id
1 'polypeptide(L)'
;MEQGVESFDLKLHQQDLSHVYWFTDSDDDDSMRTVIALHELPGSAKLETMDLSLSKLYLRLPSGANAQLPAFDSLVDLSLQCIRLEGGSRHRLGQLLSSSCCPKLQKLRLVRVTGMTELHLYSPTLRVLDMDCYNITLDVLTVIAPRLEEFICNVNWQYIGKEGQLRIGDMPCVWNLGELRLSSHGYLVEDDGFNNGPIQLLQCCSAVERLGVCLVSSFEEFYAGEEEEDEEEELVDNLMKDIPQLSHVRSLTVRANPMSEDALMTGLSCLLTRCTSTRYLHLNMDNDVLVKGTASNDQTNYLSISLPHLREIEISGLQGLKCETSLMEWLHASAPTLSKVKLTFCRTLAQRKHRKEHRNLLPRNPFAEVGRWAAASNRRNCGTFVWTPMSEER
;
A
#
# COMPACT_ATOMS: atom_id res chain seq x y z
N MET A 1 41.23 20.53 6.61
CA MET A 1 39.84 20.65 6.13
C MET A 1 39.37 19.24 5.85
N GLU A 2 38.81 18.56 6.84
CA GLU A 2 38.11 17.31 6.58
C GLU A 2 36.84 17.64 5.81
N GLN A 3 36.72 17.11 4.60
CA GLN A 3 35.50 17.20 3.81
C GLN A 3 34.42 16.41 4.57
N GLY A 4 33.45 17.11 5.16
CA GLY A 4 32.31 16.46 5.80
C GLY A 4 31.49 15.69 4.76
N VAL A 5 30.99 14.52 5.14
CA VAL A 5 30.17 13.66 4.28
C VAL A 5 28.75 14.23 4.26
N GLU A 6 28.27 14.68 3.09
CA GLU A 6 26.91 15.21 2.90
C GLU A 6 25.88 14.12 2.61
N SER A 7 26.30 13.02 1.97
CA SER A 7 25.44 11.88 1.64
C SER A 7 26.14 10.56 1.97
N PHE A 8 25.42 9.64 2.59
CA PHE A 8 25.88 8.29 2.88
C PHE A 8 24.89 7.25 2.34
N ASP A 9 25.38 6.32 1.52
CA ASP A 9 24.63 5.17 1.01
C ASP A 9 25.42 3.91 1.36
N LEU A 10 24.78 2.99 2.09
CA LEU A 10 25.33 1.69 2.44
C LEU A 10 24.33 0.59 2.09
N LYS A 11 24.69 -0.22 1.10
CA LYS A 11 23.93 -1.39 0.67
C LYS A 11 24.74 -2.64 0.92
N LEU A 12 24.39 -3.36 1.98
CA LEU A 12 24.98 -4.64 2.34
C LEU A 12 23.94 -5.74 2.09
N HIS A 13 24.18 -6.49 1.02
CA HIS A 13 23.37 -7.65 0.65
C HIS A 13 24.21 -8.92 0.83
N GLN A 14 23.77 -9.82 1.70
CA GLN A 14 24.33 -11.17 1.74
C GLN A 14 23.80 -11.94 0.52
N GLN A 15 24.68 -12.63 -0.22
CA GLN A 15 24.47 -13.16 -1.59
C GLN A 15 23.35 -14.21 -1.76
N ASP A 16 22.59 -14.55 -0.73
CA ASP A 16 21.55 -15.58 -0.82
C ASP A 16 20.14 -14.97 -0.83
N LEU A 17 19.68 -14.64 -2.04
CA LEU A 17 18.40 -13.98 -2.36
C LEU A 17 17.22 -14.97 -2.46
N SER A 18 17.36 -16.20 -1.98
CA SER A 18 16.44 -17.29 -2.35
C SER A 18 15.07 -17.29 -1.68
N HIS A 19 14.77 -16.53 -0.60
CA HIS A 19 13.40 -16.51 -0.07
C HIS A 19 12.94 -15.13 0.43
N VAL A 20 11.75 -14.72 -0.01
CA VAL A 20 11.03 -13.52 0.41
C VAL A 20 10.44 -13.68 1.83
N TYR A 21 10.50 -14.90 2.39
CA TYR A 21 9.91 -15.29 3.67
C TYR A 21 10.74 -14.92 4.92
N TRP A 22 11.95 -14.34 4.78
CA TRP A 22 12.87 -14.08 5.91
C TRP A 22 12.54 -12.84 6.77
N PHE A 23 11.49 -12.08 6.45
CA PHE A 23 11.14 -10.83 7.15
C PHE A 23 9.87 -10.94 7.99
N THR A 24 9.53 -12.14 8.46
CA THR A 24 8.61 -12.31 9.58
C THR A 24 9.40 -12.20 10.89
N ASP A 25 8.76 -11.81 12.00
CA ASP A 25 9.36 -11.81 13.34
C ASP A 25 9.63 -13.25 13.88
N SER A 26 9.66 -14.26 13.01
CA SER A 26 10.02 -15.62 13.38
C SER A 26 11.45 -15.65 13.94
N ASP A 27 11.57 -16.22 15.14
CA ASP A 27 12.79 -16.38 15.93
C ASP A 27 13.82 -17.28 15.22
N ASP A 28 14.40 -16.81 14.12
CA ASP A 28 15.51 -17.51 13.48
C ASP A 28 16.75 -17.50 14.40
N ASP A 29 17.31 -18.70 14.51
CA ASP A 29 18.44 -19.16 15.32
C ASP A 29 19.53 -18.10 15.60
N ASP A 30 19.83 -17.90 16.88
CA ASP A 30 20.73 -16.89 17.44
C ASP A 30 22.22 -17.13 17.11
N SER A 31 22.55 -18.19 16.37
CA SER A 31 23.91 -18.74 16.31
C SER A 31 24.90 -18.00 15.40
N MET A 32 24.44 -17.11 14.49
CA MET A 32 25.33 -16.30 13.61
C MET A 32 24.74 -14.92 13.25
N ARG A 33 24.52 -14.05 14.25
CA ARG A 33 24.02 -12.68 14.00
C ARG A 33 25.18 -11.72 13.69
N THR A 34 25.22 -11.20 12.46
CA THR A 34 26.11 -10.06 12.13
C THR A 34 25.41 -8.76 12.52
N VAL A 35 26.01 -8.02 13.43
CA VAL A 35 25.48 -6.77 13.98
C VAL A 35 26.32 -5.60 13.51
N ILE A 36 25.67 -4.55 13.02
CA ILE A 36 26.28 -3.24 12.76
C ILE A 36 25.81 -2.30 13.84
N ALA A 37 26.75 -1.68 14.55
CA ALA A 37 26.40 -0.67 15.54
C ALA A 37 26.28 0.70 14.86
N LEU A 38 25.27 1.49 15.23
CA LEU A 38 25.03 2.79 14.60
C LEU A 38 26.24 3.74 14.67
N HIS A 39 27.06 3.64 15.73
CA HIS A 39 28.25 4.47 15.91
C HIS A 39 29.40 4.11 14.96
N GLU A 40 29.34 2.97 14.28
CA GLU A 40 30.27 2.58 13.21
C GLU A 40 29.92 3.28 11.88
N LEU A 41 28.74 3.88 11.78
CA LEU A 41 28.32 4.67 10.63
C LEU A 41 28.84 6.11 10.74
N PRO A 42 29.06 6.81 9.61
CA PRO A 42 29.57 8.17 9.64
C PRO A 42 28.59 9.15 10.30
N GLY A 43 28.98 9.68 11.46
CA GLY A 43 28.26 10.73 12.20
C GLY A 43 28.67 12.14 11.80
N SER A 44 28.71 12.47 10.50
CA SER A 44 29.12 13.81 10.07
C SER A 44 28.04 14.85 10.38
N ALA A 45 28.42 15.98 10.99
CA ALA A 45 27.50 17.11 11.23
C ALA A 45 26.91 17.71 9.94
N LYS A 46 27.52 17.42 8.78
CA LYS A 46 27.04 17.84 7.46
C LYS A 46 26.20 16.79 6.74
N LEU A 47 25.96 15.63 7.34
CA LEU A 47 25.22 14.55 6.70
C LEU A 47 23.77 14.97 6.51
N GLU A 48 23.35 15.13 5.25
CA GLU A 48 22.00 15.53 4.84
C GLU A 48 21.16 14.33 4.42
N THR A 49 21.79 13.29 3.85
CA THR A 49 21.09 12.10 3.37
C THR A 49 21.76 10.82 3.84
N MET A 50 20.96 9.86 4.30
CA MET A 50 21.41 8.54 4.72
C MET A 50 20.47 7.46 4.18
N ASP A 51 20.98 6.56 3.34
CA ASP A 51 20.27 5.37 2.84
C ASP A 51 21.00 4.11 3.31
N LEU A 52 20.37 3.34 4.19
CA LEU A 52 20.90 2.10 4.74
C LEU A 52 20.04 0.93 4.29
N SER A 53 20.62 0.01 3.52
CA SER A 53 20.00 -1.28 3.21
C SER A 53 20.85 -2.41 3.77
N LEU A 54 20.36 -3.08 4.82
CA LEU A 54 21.15 -4.06 5.58
C LEU A 54 20.48 -5.44 5.56
N SER A 55 20.46 -6.11 4.41
CA SER A 55 19.77 -7.39 4.26
C SER A 55 20.41 -8.48 5.14
N LYS A 56 19.60 -9.09 6.02
CA LYS A 56 20.03 -10.14 6.98
C LYS A 56 21.02 -9.67 8.05
N LEU A 57 21.13 -8.36 8.30
CA LEU A 57 21.98 -7.80 9.35
C LEU A 57 21.13 -7.13 10.43
N TYR A 58 21.67 -7.11 11.63
CA TYR A 58 21.07 -6.43 12.77
C TYR A 58 21.64 -5.02 12.90
N LEU A 59 20.77 -4.02 13.03
CA LEU A 59 21.17 -2.67 13.42
C LEU A 59 21.03 -2.54 14.94
N ARG A 60 22.16 -2.27 15.59
CA ARG A 60 22.21 -1.94 17.02
C ARG A 60 22.23 -0.43 17.19
N LEU A 61 21.11 0.10 17.69
CA LEU A 61 21.06 1.44 18.26
C LEU A 61 21.73 1.39 19.65
N PRO A 62 22.47 2.45 20.06
CA PRO A 62 22.98 2.55 21.41
C PRO A 62 21.87 2.24 22.41
N SER A 63 22.02 1.25 23.31
CA SER A 63 20.98 0.84 24.26
C SER A 63 21.56 0.70 25.67
N GLY A 64 20.94 1.33 26.66
CA GLY A 64 21.40 1.33 28.07
C GLY A 64 21.10 2.64 28.78
N ALA A 65 21.07 2.65 30.12
CA ALA A 65 20.65 3.79 30.95
C ALA A 65 21.43 5.09 30.67
N ASN A 66 22.69 4.98 30.22
CA ASN A 66 23.57 6.11 29.93
C ASN A 66 23.91 6.25 28.43
N ALA A 67 23.26 5.48 27.56
CA ALA A 67 23.60 5.47 26.13
C ALA A 67 22.96 6.66 25.40
N GLN A 68 23.80 7.64 25.01
CA GLN A 68 23.37 8.77 24.20
C GLN A 68 23.26 8.36 22.72
N LEU A 69 22.18 8.78 22.08
CA LEU A 69 22.00 8.62 20.63
C LEU A 69 22.80 9.71 19.88
N PRO A 70 23.36 9.41 18.71
CA PRO A 70 24.02 10.42 17.89
C PRO A 70 23.01 11.47 17.41
N ALA A 71 23.45 12.71 17.38
CA ALA A 71 22.71 13.81 16.76
C ALA A 71 23.14 13.98 15.30
N PHE A 72 22.17 13.99 14.41
CA PHE A 72 22.30 14.22 12.98
C PHE A 72 21.66 15.58 12.62
N ASP A 73 22.33 16.66 13.02
CA ASP A 73 21.80 18.04 12.95
C ASP A 73 21.44 18.53 11.54
N SER A 74 22.03 17.93 10.51
CA SER A 74 21.80 18.29 9.10
C SER A 74 20.95 17.28 8.34
N LEU A 75 20.57 16.16 8.94
CA LEU A 75 19.90 15.07 8.23
C LEU A 75 18.48 15.46 7.83
N VAL A 76 18.23 15.42 6.52
CA VAL A 76 16.96 15.77 5.88
C VAL A 76 16.25 14.54 5.34
N ASP A 77 17.00 13.55 4.84
CA ASP A 77 16.47 12.32 4.24
C ASP A 77 17.10 11.10 4.89
N LEU A 78 16.27 10.25 5.50
CA LEU A 78 16.67 8.99 6.10
C LEU A 78 15.86 7.84 5.50
N SER A 79 16.57 6.85 4.99
CA SER A 79 15.99 5.63 4.43
C SER A 79 16.62 4.42 5.12
N LEU A 80 15.78 3.62 5.77
CA LEU A 80 16.13 2.36 6.43
C LEU A 80 15.40 1.24 5.71
N GLN A 81 16.16 0.34 5.08
CA GLN A 81 15.63 -0.72 4.23
C GLN A 81 16.15 -2.10 4.62
N CYS A 82 15.26 -3.09 4.70
CA CYS A 82 15.61 -4.48 4.96
C CYS A 82 16.41 -4.70 6.24
N ILE A 83 16.18 -3.88 7.28
CA ILE A 83 16.94 -3.88 8.53
C ILE A 83 16.19 -4.68 9.59
N ARG A 84 16.91 -5.46 10.41
CA ARG A 84 16.36 -6.02 11.65
C ARG A 84 16.92 -5.24 12.84
N LEU A 85 16.07 -4.68 13.69
CA LEU A 85 16.51 -4.03 14.92
C LEU A 85 16.91 -5.09 15.96
N GLU A 86 18.03 -4.87 16.64
CA GLU A 86 18.42 -5.71 17.77
C GLU A 86 17.45 -5.53 18.95
N GLY A 87 17.28 -6.56 19.80
CA GLY A 87 16.35 -6.54 20.93
C GLY A 87 16.48 -5.35 21.89
N GLY A 88 17.68 -4.79 22.09
CA GLY A 88 17.88 -3.58 22.90
C GLY A 88 17.47 -2.27 22.21
N SER A 89 17.20 -2.32 20.91
CA SER A 89 16.96 -1.16 20.03
C SER A 89 15.48 -0.94 19.68
N ARG A 90 14.60 -1.89 20.02
CA ARG A 90 13.20 -1.95 19.56
C ARG A 90 12.40 -0.67 19.81
N HIS A 91 12.63 0.00 20.94
CA HIS A 91 11.93 1.23 21.34
C HIS A 91 12.72 2.52 21.05
N ARG A 92 13.98 2.40 20.59
CA ARG A 92 14.89 3.54 20.45
C ARG A 92 14.83 4.21 19.09
N LEU A 93 14.24 3.56 18.08
CA LEU A 93 14.11 4.13 16.75
C LEU A 93 13.31 5.44 16.79
N GLY A 94 12.19 5.51 17.52
CA GLY A 94 11.44 6.76 17.70
C GLY A 94 12.26 7.88 18.37
N GLN A 95 13.15 7.54 19.31
CA GLN A 95 14.04 8.52 19.94
C GLN A 95 15.09 9.06 18.95
N LEU A 96 15.66 8.18 18.12
CA LEU A 96 16.60 8.57 17.07
C LEU A 96 15.95 9.49 16.03
N LEU A 97 14.69 9.22 15.69
CA LEU A 97 13.92 10.00 14.73
C LEU A 97 13.33 11.30 15.32
N SER A 98 13.47 11.52 16.64
CA SER A 98 12.95 12.71 17.31
C SER A 98 13.69 13.97 16.88
N SER A 99 13.07 15.13 17.08
CA SER A 99 13.67 16.43 16.78
C SER A 99 14.96 16.73 17.57
N SER A 100 15.25 15.98 18.63
CA SER A 100 16.51 16.12 19.38
C SER A 100 17.71 15.51 18.66
N CYS A 101 17.47 14.44 17.88
CA CYS A 101 18.51 13.74 17.13
C CYS A 101 18.47 14.12 15.65
N CYS A 102 17.29 14.32 15.06
CA CYS A 102 17.14 14.67 13.65
C CYS A 102 16.25 15.92 13.46
N PRO A 103 16.72 17.12 13.86
CA PRO A 103 15.89 18.35 13.90
C PRO A 103 15.42 18.85 12.52
N LYS A 104 16.09 18.43 11.43
CA LYS A 104 15.79 18.86 10.06
C LYS A 104 15.16 17.76 9.20
N LEU A 105 14.80 16.62 9.79
CA LEU A 105 14.30 15.47 9.04
C LEU A 105 13.00 15.84 8.32
N GLN A 106 12.99 15.71 7.01
CA GLN A 106 11.84 15.97 6.15
C GLN A 106 11.34 14.71 5.45
N LYS A 107 12.19 13.72 5.23
CA LYS A 107 11.83 12.46 4.58
C LYS A 107 12.31 11.30 5.42
N LEU A 108 11.39 10.38 5.71
CA LEU A 108 11.66 9.14 6.40
C LEU A 108 11.08 7.98 5.59
N ARG A 109 11.92 7.00 5.27
CA ARG A 109 11.49 5.73 4.68
C ARG A 109 11.90 4.58 5.59
N LEU A 110 10.92 3.76 5.98
CA LEU A 110 11.08 2.54 6.74
C LEU A 110 10.51 1.41 5.89
N VAL A 111 11.38 0.65 5.23
CA VAL A 111 10.98 -0.42 4.30
C VAL A 111 11.51 -1.74 4.83
N ARG A 112 10.63 -2.66 5.22
CA ARG A 112 10.98 -3.98 5.78
C ARG A 112 11.94 -3.84 6.98
N VAL A 113 11.60 -2.97 7.92
CA VAL A 113 12.37 -2.74 9.15
C VAL A 113 11.77 -3.54 10.30
N THR A 114 12.28 -4.73 10.58
CA THR A 114 11.70 -5.68 11.57
C THR A 114 12.27 -5.51 12.97
N GLY A 115 11.64 -6.14 13.96
CA GLY A 115 12.02 -5.99 15.38
C GLY A 115 11.61 -4.64 15.98
N MET A 116 10.67 -3.92 15.37
CA MET A 116 10.09 -2.69 15.91
C MET A 116 8.69 -2.99 16.45
N THR A 117 8.53 -3.04 17.77
CA THR A 117 7.23 -3.25 18.43
C THR A 117 6.49 -1.95 18.70
N GLU A 118 7.22 -0.83 18.79
CA GLU A 118 6.67 0.49 19.06
C GLU A 118 7.36 1.56 18.20
N LEU A 119 6.56 2.45 17.61
CA LEU A 119 7.07 3.63 16.92
C LEU A 119 6.35 4.89 17.39
N HIS A 120 7.13 5.80 17.97
CA HIS A 120 6.66 7.15 18.31
C HIS A 120 7.38 8.20 17.47
N LEU A 121 6.64 8.85 16.60
CA LEU A 121 7.14 9.86 15.69
C LEU A 121 6.50 11.22 15.99
N TYR A 122 7.28 12.10 16.60
CA TYR A 122 6.93 13.51 16.83
C TYR A 122 7.87 14.36 15.99
N SER A 123 7.45 14.73 14.79
CA SER A 123 8.30 15.49 13.88
C SER A 123 7.53 16.65 13.25
N PRO A 124 7.81 17.90 13.66
CA PRO A 124 7.14 19.07 13.09
C PRO A 124 7.67 19.43 11.69
N THR A 125 8.79 18.84 11.26
CA THR A 125 9.45 19.12 9.98
C THR A 125 9.18 18.07 8.91
N LEU A 126 8.69 16.88 9.30
CA LEU A 126 8.49 15.77 8.38
C LEU A 126 7.44 16.09 7.31
N ARG A 127 7.80 15.84 6.05
CA ARG A 127 6.96 16.03 4.86
C ARG A 127 6.63 14.72 4.17
N VAL A 128 7.53 13.74 4.22
CA VAL A 128 7.33 12.42 3.62
C VAL A 128 7.57 11.34 4.67
N LEU A 129 6.59 10.47 4.84
CA LEU A 129 6.68 9.26 5.64
C LEU A 129 6.28 8.07 4.77
N ASP A 130 7.22 7.17 4.56
CA ASP A 130 6.99 5.92 3.84
C ASP A 130 7.25 4.77 4.81
N MET A 131 6.19 4.04 5.15
CA MET A 131 6.22 2.90 6.05
C MET A 131 5.72 1.67 5.29
N ASP A 132 6.65 0.88 4.79
CA ASP A 132 6.40 -0.42 4.16
C ASP A 132 6.88 -1.54 5.08
N CYS A 133 6.07 -1.79 6.13
CA CYS A 133 6.39 -2.67 7.25
C CYS A 133 5.29 -3.73 7.50
N TYR A 134 4.60 -4.19 6.47
CA TYR A 134 3.46 -5.12 6.60
C TYR A 134 3.80 -6.46 7.27
N ASN A 135 5.03 -6.97 7.13
CA ASN A 135 5.39 -8.28 7.68
C ASN A 135 5.80 -8.24 9.17
N ILE A 136 5.49 -7.16 9.88
CA ILE A 136 5.98 -6.88 11.24
C ILE A 136 4.82 -6.71 12.20
N THR A 137 4.97 -7.21 13.42
CA THR A 137 4.04 -6.96 14.52
C THR A 137 4.38 -5.62 15.18
N LEU A 138 3.60 -4.59 14.88
CA LEU A 138 3.71 -3.27 15.50
C LEU A 138 2.52 -3.06 16.45
N ASP A 139 2.78 -2.98 17.74
CA ASP A 139 1.72 -2.88 18.76
C ASP A 139 1.30 -1.43 18.99
N VAL A 140 2.29 -0.53 18.98
CA VAL A 140 2.12 0.90 19.25
C VAL A 140 2.58 1.73 18.07
N LEU A 141 1.69 2.58 17.57
CA LEU A 141 2.00 3.55 16.52
C LEU A 141 1.52 4.94 16.93
N THR A 142 2.47 5.87 17.09
CA THR A 142 2.18 7.30 17.22
C THR A 142 2.78 8.07 16.07
N VAL A 143 1.97 8.83 15.34
CA VAL A 143 2.42 9.74 14.30
C VAL A 143 1.83 11.13 14.52
N ILE A 144 2.67 12.09 14.88
CA ILE A 144 2.32 13.51 15.00
C ILE A 144 3.27 14.31 14.12
N ALA A 145 2.82 14.58 12.89
CA ALA A 145 3.58 15.29 11.87
C ALA A 145 2.66 16.29 11.12
N PRO A 146 2.42 17.50 11.66
CA PRO A 146 1.42 18.42 11.12
C PRO A 146 1.75 18.99 9.74
N ARG A 147 3.00 18.85 9.29
CA ARG A 147 3.48 19.27 7.96
C ARG A 147 3.65 18.11 6.99
N LEU A 148 3.17 16.92 7.34
CA LEU A 148 3.26 15.74 6.49
C LEU A 148 2.44 15.98 5.22
N GLU A 149 3.05 15.73 4.07
CA GLU A 149 2.49 15.94 2.73
C GLU A 149 2.18 14.61 2.05
N GLU A 150 3.09 13.65 2.23
CA GLU A 150 2.98 12.30 1.68
C GLU A 150 3.11 11.26 2.80
N PHE A 151 2.13 10.37 2.88
CA PHE A 151 2.13 9.26 3.81
C PHE A 151 1.82 7.95 3.08
N ILE A 152 2.81 7.08 2.92
CA ILE A 152 2.61 5.71 2.47
C ILE A 152 2.61 4.81 3.71
N CYS A 153 1.51 4.12 3.96
CA CYS A 153 1.30 3.36 5.21
C CYS A 153 0.87 1.92 4.90
N ASN A 154 1.84 1.09 4.54
CA ASN A 154 1.68 -0.36 4.36
C ASN A 154 2.17 -1.09 5.62
N VAL A 155 1.32 -1.15 6.63
CA VAL A 155 1.55 -1.83 7.91
C VAL A 155 0.49 -2.93 8.10
N ASN A 156 0.75 -3.87 9.02
CA ASN A 156 -0.28 -4.81 9.43
C ASN A 156 -1.16 -4.20 10.52
N TRP A 157 -2.37 -3.80 10.13
CA TRP A 157 -3.34 -3.16 11.02
C TRP A 157 -3.95 -4.11 12.06
N GLN A 158 -3.82 -5.43 11.87
CA GLN A 158 -4.37 -6.43 12.79
C GLN A 158 -3.74 -6.37 14.20
N TYR A 159 -2.47 -5.95 14.29
CA TYR A 159 -1.73 -5.91 15.56
C TYR A 159 -1.72 -4.53 16.21
N ILE A 160 -1.88 -3.46 15.41
CA ILE A 160 -1.78 -2.09 15.90
C ILE A 160 -2.98 -1.76 16.80
N GLY A 161 -2.71 -1.45 18.07
CA GLY A 161 -3.74 -1.02 19.01
C GLY A 161 -4.61 -2.14 19.61
N LYS A 162 -4.39 -3.41 19.22
CA LYS A 162 -5.08 -4.57 19.84
C LYS A 162 -4.64 -4.76 21.29
N GLU A 163 -3.32 -4.72 21.52
CA GLU A 163 -2.72 -4.74 22.86
C GLU A 163 -2.04 -3.41 23.22
N GLY A 164 -1.84 -2.52 22.23
CA GLY A 164 -1.10 -1.28 22.36
C GLY A 164 -1.94 -0.01 22.15
N GLN A 165 -1.30 1.04 21.60
CA GLN A 165 -1.94 2.34 21.37
C GLN A 165 -1.73 2.80 19.93
N LEU A 166 -2.83 3.14 19.25
CA LEU A 166 -2.81 3.91 18.01
C LEU A 166 -3.09 5.39 18.32
N ARG A 167 -2.15 6.26 17.94
CA ARG A 167 -2.32 7.71 18.08
C ARG A 167 -1.86 8.46 16.84
N ILE A 168 -2.83 8.93 16.06
CA ILE A 168 -2.58 9.72 14.87
C ILE A 168 -3.00 11.18 15.16
N GLY A 169 -2.09 12.12 14.92
CA GLY A 169 -2.39 13.55 15.01
C GLY A 169 -3.11 14.05 13.77
N ASP A 170 -3.72 15.23 13.85
CA ASP A 170 -4.29 15.89 12.67
C ASP A 170 -3.20 16.17 11.63
N MET A 171 -3.44 15.76 10.39
CA MET A 171 -2.50 15.87 9.28
C MET A 171 -3.13 16.62 8.10
N PRO A 172 -3.36 17.93 8.25
CA PRO A 172 -4.11 18.73 7.27
C PRO A 172 -3.34 18.95 5.96
N CYS A 173 -2.05 18.65 5.91
CA CYS A 173 -1.22 18.83 4.72
C CYS A 173 -1.08 17.55 3.87
N VAL A 174 -1.57 16.40 4.34
CA VAL A 174 -1.43 15.13 3.62
C VAL A 174 -2.34 15.15 2.40
N TRP A 175 -1.73 15.33 1.23
CA TRP A 175 -2.41 15.34 -0.06
C TRP A 175 -2.24 13.99 -0.78
N ASN A 176 -1.23 13.20 -0.41
CA ASN A 176 -0.96 11.86 -0.92
C ASN A 176 -0.95 10.84 0.23
N LEU A 177 -1.98 9.99 0.29
CA LEU A 177 -2.07 8.88 1.24
C LEU A 177 -2.10 7.57 0.46
N GLY A 178 -1.17 6.65 0.70
CA GLY A 178 -1.00 5.47 -0.15
C GLY A 178 -0.81 4.15 0.59
N GLU A 179 -1.06 3.06 -0.15
CA GLU A 179 -0.93 1.66 0.27
C GLU A 179 -1.72 1.30 1.54
N LEU A 180 -2.84 1.99 1.77
CA LEU A 180 -3.69 1.73 2.92
C LEU A 180 -4.42 0.39 2.74
N ARG A 181 -4.11 -0.59 3.58
CA ARG A 181 -4.79 -1.89 3.56
C ARG A 181 -6.17 -1.79 4.19
N LEU A 182 -7.18 -2.26 3.48
CA LEU A 182 -8.58 -2.30 3.91
C LEU A 182 -9.18 -3.64 3.51
N SER A 183 -10.02 -4.22 4.38
CA SER A 183 -10.85 -5.37 4.04
C SER A 183 -12.28 -4.93 3.74
N SER A 184 -12.90 -5.51 2.73
CA SER A 184 -14.32 -5.24 2.41
C SER A 184 -15.30 -6.17 3.14
N HIS A 185 -14.81 -7.35 3.54
CA HIS A 185 -15.54 -8.46 4.16
C HIS A 185 -14.64 -9.15 5.19
N GLY A 186 -15.23 -9.82 6.17
CA GLY A 186 -14.50 -10.46 7.26
C GLY A 186 -15.43 -11.27 8.15
N TYR A 187 -14.86 -12.04 9.07
CA TYR A 187 -15.58 -12.89 10.01
C TYR A 187 -15.81 -12.16 11.34
N LEU A 188 -17.02 -12.25 11.91
CA LEU A 188 -17.44 -11.52 13.12
C LEU A 188 -16.56 -11.75 14.35
N VAL A 189 -15.98 -12.94 14.48
CA VAL A 189 -15.25 -13.35 15.69
C VAL A 189 -13.81 -12.79 15.70
N GLU A 190 -13.25 -12.50 14.52
CA GLU A 190 -11.82 -12.19 14.38
C GLU A 190 -11.52 -10.81 13.79
N ASP A 191 -12.53 -10.13 13.25
CA ASP A 191 -12.39 -8.81 12.65
C ASP A 191 -12.76 -7.67 13.62
N ASP A 192 -12.23 -7.72 14.83
CA ASP A 192 -12.48 -6.75 15.92
C ASP A 192 -11.92 -5.34 15.66
N GLY A 193 -11.60 -5.01 14.41
CA GLY A 193 -11.19 -3.68 14.01
C GLY A 193 -10.07 -3.59 12.99
N PHE A 194 -9.91 -4.54 12.07
CA PHE A 194 -8.85 -4.45 11.05
C PHE A 194 -8.88 -3.09 10.32
N ASN A 195 -10.07 -2.62 10.00
CA ASN A 195 -10.28 -1.33 9.36
C ASN A 195 -10.26 -0.12 10.31
N ASN A 196 -10.27 -0.30 11.64
CA ASN A 196 -10.35 0.82 12.59
C ASN A 196 -9.15 1.76 12.47
N GLY A 197 -7.94 1.21 12.46
CA GLY A 197 -6.71 1.98 12.30
C GLY A 197 -6.62 2.75 10.98
N PRO A 198 -6.82 2.11 9.81
CA PRO A 198 -6.79 2.81 8.54
C PRO A 198 -7.96 3.81 8.38
N ILE A 199 -9.15 3.54 8.94
CA ILE A 199 -10.26 4.50 8.97
C ILE A 199 -9.91 5.72 9.83
N GLN A 200 -9.34 5.52 11.02
CA GLN A 200 -8.87 6.62 11.87
C GLN A 200 -7.84 7.48 11.14
N LEU A 201 -6.91 6.86 10.40
CA LEU A 201 -5.94 7.59 9.58
C LEU A 201 -6.61 8.45 8.50
N LEU A 202 -7.63 7.91 7.82
CA LEU A 202 -8.42 8.67 6.83
C LEU A 202 -9.14 9.86 7.48
N GLN A 203 -9.67 9.71 8.68
CA GLN A 203 -10.34 10.79 9.42
C GLN A 203 -9.39 11.93 9.79
N CYS A 204 -8.11 11.63 10.03
CA CYS A 204 -7.08 12.65 10.35
C CYS A 204 -6.53 13.37 9.11
N CYS A 205 -6.81 12.90 7.90
CA CYS A 205 -6.28 13.45 6.65
C CYS A 205 -7.37 14.15 5.82
N SER A 206 -7.58 15.45 6.06
CA SER A 206 -8.67 16.21 5.43
C SER A 206 -8.36 16.73 4.01
N ALA A 207 -7.10 16.74 3.58
CA ALA A 207 -6.66 17.33 2.31
C ALA A 207 -6.27 16.30 1.23
N VAL A 208 -6.62 15.02 1.41
CA VAL A 208 -6.18 13.94 0.51
C VAL A 208 -6.75 14.16 -0.90
N GLU A 209 -5.85 14.35 -1.87
CA GLU A 209 -6.17 14.43 -3.29
C GLU A 209 -5.82 13.13 -4.04
N ARG A 210 -4.83 12.38 -3.54
CA ARG A 210 -4.41 11.07 -4.06
C ARG A 210 -4.51 10.02 -2.97
N LEU A 211 -5.31 8.99 -3.23
CA LEU A 211 -5.52 7.88 -2.32
C LEU A 211 -5.08 6.58 -2.99
N GLY A 212 -4.21 5.82 -2.33
CA GLY A 212 -3.85 4.45 -2.66
C GLY A 212 -4.38 3.48 -1.63
N VAL A 213 -5.18 2.50 -2.05
CA VAL A 213 -5.76 1.45 -1.20
C VAL A 213 -5.32 0.09 -1.71
N CYS A 214 -5.00 -0.81 -0.79
CA CYS A 214 -4.84 -2.23 -1.06
C CYS A 214 -6.03 -2.97 -0.46
N LEU A 215 -6.94 -3.46 -1.31
CA LEU A 215 -8.05 -4.28 -0.89
C LEU A 215 -7.54 -5.70 -0.63
N VAL A 216 -7.71 -6.19 0.59
CA VAL A 216 -7.27 -7.51 1.03
C VAL A 216 -8.47 -8.35 1.45
N SER A 217 -8.32 -9.68 1.39
CA SER A 217 -9.17 -10.61 2.11
C SER A 217 -8.70 -10.79 3.55
N SER A 218 -9.60 -11.18 4.45
CA SER A 218 -9.24 -11.61 5.80
C SER A 218 -8.32 -12.85 5.76
N PHE A 219 -7.48 -12.99 6.79
CA PHE A 219 -6.28 -13.84 6.79
C PHE A 219 -6.56 -15.36 6.69
N GLU A 220 -7.79 -15.82 6.95
CA GLU A 220 -8.12 -17.26 7.02
C GLU A 220 -8.74 -17.87 5.76
N GLU A 221 -9.09 -17.07 4.73
CA GLU A 221 -9.36 -17.65 3.38
C GLU A 221 -8.13 -18.39 2.82
N PHE A 222 -6.94 -18.16 3.39
CA PHE A 222 -5.69 -18.86 3.07
C PHE A 222 -5.57 -20.27 3.66
N TYR A 223 -6.29 -20.57 4.76
CA TYR A 223 -6.16 -21.84 5.51
C TYR A 223 -7.46 -22.61 5.67
N ALA A 224 -8.58 -22.14 5.11
CA ALA A 224 -9.82 -22.90 4.96
C ALA A 224 -9.67 -24.08 3.95
N GLY A 225 -8.68 -24.94 4.19
CA GLY A 225 -8.51 -26.24 3.57
C GLY A 225 -9.16 -27.30 4.45
N GLU A 226 -10.34 -27.75 4.01
CA GLU A 226 -10.91 -29.10 4.21
C GLU A 226 -10.93 -29.72 5.61
N GLU A 227 -11.03 -28.99 6.72
CA GLU A 227 -11.31 -29.64 8.02
C GLU A 227 -11.70 -28.57 9.06
N GLU A 228 -12.94 -28.10 9.08
CA GLU A 228 -13.74 -27.86 10.30
C GLU A 228 -15.24 -27.81 9.88
N GLU A 229 -16.01 -28.80 10.34
CA GLU A 229 -17.47 -28.78 10.27
C GLU A 229 -18.00 -27.86 11.37
N ASP A 230 -19.03 -27.07 11.01
CA ASP A 230 -20.02 -26.46 11.91
C ASP A 230 -19.59 -25.25 12.76
N GLU A 231 -19.57 -24.07 12.13
CA GLU A 231 -20.39 -22.93 12.54
C GLU A 231 -20.53 -22.01 11.30
N GLU A 232 -21.75 -21.67 10.89
CA GLU A 232 -21.98 -20.62 9.88
C GLU A 232 -21.51 -19.30 10.51
N GLU A 233 -20.21 -19.02 10.45
CA GLU A 233 -19.68 -17.75 10.91
C GLU A 233 -20.33 -16.65 10.08
N GLU A 234 -21.16 -15.83 10.74
CA GLU A 234 -21.85 -14.71 10.11
C GLU A 234 -20.79 -13.77 9.49
N LEU A 235 -20.67 -13.83 8.16
CA LEU A 235 -19.84 -12.92 7.39
C LEU A 235 -20.38 -11.50 7.58
N VAL A 236 -19.52 -10.58 8.01
CA VAL A 236 -19.90 -9.16 8.08
C VAL A 236 -19.74 -8.55 6.70
N ASP A 237 -20.88 -8.24 6.11
CA ASP A 237 -20.91 -7.40 4.92
C ASP A 237 -20.55 -5.95 5.29
N ASN A 238 -19.61 -5.38 4.52
CA ASN A 238 -19.31 -3.95 4.47
C ASN A 238 -18.62 -3.36 5.72
N LEU A 239 -17.44 -3.90 6.04
CA LEU A 239 -16.49 -3.37 7.04
C LEU A 239 -15.97 -1.96 6.73
N MET A 240 -16.24 -1.47 5.53
CA MET A 240 -15.78 -0.18 5.02
C MET A 240 -16.82 0.93 5.23
N LYS A 241 -17.96 0.62 5.87
CA LYS A 241 -19.09 1.54 6.04
C LYS A 241 -18.74 2.84 6.77
N ASP A 242 -17.72 2.84 7.62
CA ASP A 242 -17.33 3.98 8.47
C ASP A 242 -16.22 4.87 7.85
N ILE A 243 -15.76 4.56 6.64
CA ILE A 243 -14.80 5.39 5.89
C ILE A 243 -15.36 6.82 5.74
N PRO A 244 -14.65 7.91 6.05
CA PRO A 244 -15.20 9.25 5.88
C PRO A 244 -15.54 9.57 4.40
N GLN A 245 -16.34 10.62 4.17
CA GLN A 245 -16.51 11.13 2.80
C GLN A 245 -15.21 11.80 2.35
N LEU A 246 -14.65 11.34 1.23
CA LEU A 246 -13.34 11.74 0.71
C LEU A 246 -13.51 12.56 -0.59
N SER A 247 -14.31 13.63 -0.49
CA SER A 247 -14.75 14.43 -1.64
C SER A 247 -13.62 15.19 -2.34
N HIS A 248 -12.42 15.28 -1.76
CA HIS A 248 -11.25 15.91 -2.38
C HIS A 248 -10.39 14.95 -3.20
N VAL A 249 -10.61 13.63 -3.07
CA VAL A 249 -9.83 12.62 -3.80
C VAL A 249 -10.13 12.73 -5.29
N ARG A 250 -9.09 13.03 -6.08
CA ARG A 250 -9.12 13.15 -7.54
C ARG A 250 -8.44 11.97 -8.23
N SER A 251 -7.52 11.31 -7.52
CA SER A 251 -6.79 10.13 -8.00
C SER A 251 -6.97 9.00 -6.99
N LEU A 252 -7.61 7.92 -7.42
CA LEU A 252 -7.79 6.72 -6.62
C LEU A 252 -7.01 5.57 -7.27
N THR A 253 -6.08 4.97 -6.52
CA THR A 253 -5.39 3.75 -6.91
C THR A 253 -5.88 2.64 -5.99
N VAL A 254 -6.35 1.53 -6.58
CA VAL A 254 -6.79 0.34 -5.84
C VAL A 254 -5.96 -0.84 -6.31
N ARG A 255 -5.15 -1.39 -5.41
CA ARG A 255 -4.52 -2.69 -5.60
C ARG A 255 -5.50 -3.76 -5.14
N ALA A 256 -5.93 -4.60 -6.08
CA ALA A 256 -6.85 -5.69 -5.83
C ALA A 256 -6.05 -6.93 -5.40
N ASN A 257 -6.16 -7.29 -4.12
CA ASN A 257 -5.85 -8.61 -3.59
C ASN A 257 -7.08 -9.30 -2.91
N PRO A 258 -8.33 -9.16 -3.40
CA PRO A 258 -9.44 -9.92 -2.87
C PRO A 258 -9.49 -11.33 -3.48
N MET A 259 -9.94 -12.29 -2.69
CA MET A 259 -10.08 -13.70 -3.11
C MET A 259 -11.38 -13.97 -3.89
N SER A 260 -12.35 -13.05 -3.86
CA SER A 260 -13.63 -13.17 -4.57
C SER A 260 -14.01 -11.92 -5.38
N GLU A 261 -14.85 -12.10 -6.40
CA GLU A 261 -15.42 -11.01 -7.21
C GLU A 261 -16.29 -10.08 -6.36
N ASP A 262 -17.08 -10.66 -5.45
CA ASP A 262 -17.99 -9.89 -4.60
C ASP A 262 -17.23 -8.99 -3.62
N ALA A 263 -16.15 -9.50 -3.04
CA ALA A 263 -15.24 -8.72 -2.21
C ALA A 263 -14.65 -7.52 -2.95
N LEU A 264 -14.20 -7.73 -4.19
CA LEU A 264 -13.66 -6.68 -5.05
C LEU A 264 -14.72 -5.62 -5.34
N MET A 265 -15.89 -6.04 -5.82
CA MET A 265 -16.95 -5.15 -6.25
C MET A 265 -17.56 -4.38 -5.08
N THR A 266 -17.70 -5.01 -3.91
CA THR A 266 -18.14 -4.36 -2.67
C THR A 266 -17.14 -3.31 -2.21
N GLY A 267 -15.84 -3.66 -2.17
CA GLY A 267 -14.78 -2.72 -1.77
C GLY A 267 -14.67 -1.53 -2.73
N LEU A 268 -14.69 -1.79 -4.04
CA LEU A 268 -14.67 -0.74 -5.07
C LEU A 268 -15.88 0.17 -4.99
N SER A 269 -17.09 -0.40 -4.85
CA SER A 269 -18.33 0.36 -4.72
C SER A 269 -18.29 1.26 -3.49
N CYS A 270 -17.83 0.73 -2.35
CA CYS A 270 -17.66 1.52 -1.14
C CYS A 270 -16.66 2.67 -1.34
N LEU A 271 -15.47 2.41 -1.89
CA LEU A 271 -14.48 3.48 -2.12
C LEU A 271 -14.98 4.56 -3.08
N LEU A 272 -15.61 4.17 -4.18
CA LEU A 272 -16.07 5.10 -5.20
C LEU A 272 -17.29 5.92 -4.77
N THR A 273 -18.14 5.38 -3.88
CA THR A 273 -19.22 6.18 -3.24
C THR A 273 -18.68 7.21 -2.25
N ARG A 274 -17.50 6.98 -1.66
CA ARG A 274 -16.83 7.95 -0.76
C ARG A 274 -15.95 8.95 -1.52
N CYS A 275 -15.43 8.59 -2.69
CA CYS A 275 -14.51 9.41 -3.50
C CYS A 275 -15.22 10.04 -4.72
N THR A 276 -16.26 10.84 -4.49
CA THR A 276 -17.17 11.34 -5.54
C THR A 276 -16.53 12.28 -6.57
N SER A 277 -15.39 12.90 -6.24
CA SER A 277 -14.63 13.80 -7.14
C SER A 277 -13.55 13.10 -7.97
N THR A 278 -13.49 11.76 -7.93
CA THR A 278 -12.44 11.00 -8.61
C THR A 278 -12.43 11.29 -10.11
N ARG A 279 -11.26 11.65 -10.63
CA ARG A 279 -11.01 11.92 -12.06
C ARG A 279 -10.13 10.86 -12.71
N TYR A 280 -9.27 10.24 -11.91
CA TYR A 280 -8.36 9.19 -12.32
C TYR A 280 -8.54 7.99 -11.41
N LEU A 281 -8.82 6.82 -11.99
CA LEU A 281 -8.91 5.53 -11.30
C LEU A 281 -7.83 4.60 -11.85
N HIS A 282 -6.97 4.06 -10.98
CA HIS A 282 -6.07 2.96 -11.33
C HIS A 282 -6.45 1.71 -10.55
N LEU A 283 -6.81 0.65 -11.26
CA LEU A 283 -7.05 -0.68 -10.70
C LEU A 283 -5.87 -1.58 -11.03
N ASN A 284 -5.16 -2.05 -10.02
CA ASN A 284 -4.06 -2.98 -10.18
C ASN A 284 -4.48 -4.40 -9.77
N MET A 285 -4.59 -5.28 -10.75
CA MET A 285 -4.99 -6.69 -10.62
C MET A 285 -3.83 -7.66 -10.93
N ASP A 286 -2.56 -7.22 -10.90
CA ASP A 286 -1.37 -8.05 -11.23
C ASP A 286 -1.08 -9.17 -10.20
N ASN A 287 -2.10 -9.72 -9.54
CA ASN A 287 -1.95 -10.77 -8.55
C ASN A 287 -2.13 -12.17 -9.18
N ASP A 288 -1.18 -13.06 -8.89
CA ASP A 288 -1.20 -14.45 -9.37
C ASP A 288 -2.28 -15.32 -8.67
N VAL A 289 -2.92 -14.79 -7.62
CA VAL A 289 -3.83 -15.51 -6.71
C VAL A 289 -5.25 -14.91 -6.72
N LEU A 290 -5.76 -14.43 -7.86
CA LEU A 290 -7.20 -14.50 -8.05
C LEU A 290 -7.54 -15.99 -8.14
N VAL A 291 -7.76 -16.61 -6.98
CA VAL A 291 -8.36 -17.94 -6.88
C VAL A 291 -9.61 -17.87 -7.73
N LYS A 292 -9.85 -18.93 -8.52
CA LYS A 292 -11.03 -19.05 -9.37
C LYS A 292 -12.27 -19.04 -8.48
N GLY A 293 -12.74 -17.85 -8.08
CA GLY A 293 -13.97 -17.68 -7.36
C GLY A 293 -15.06 -18.30 -8.21
N THR A 294 -15.73 -19.31 -7.66
CA THR A 294 -16.98 -19.81 -8.21
C THR A 294 -17.93 -18.64 -8.28
N ALA A 295 -18.50 -18.39 -9.47
CA ALA A 295 -19.52 -17.37 -9.65
C ALA A 295 -20.59 -17.56 -8.57
N SER A 296 -20.69 -16.62 -7.62
CA SER A 296 -21.87 -16.52 -6.79
C SER A 296 -23.03 -16.18 -7.73
N ASN A 297 -24.12 -16.92 -7.59
CA ASN A 297 -25.32 -16.77 -8.42
C ASN A 297 -26.19 -15.58 -7.98
N ASP A 298 -25.74 -14.80 -7.00
CA ASP A 298 -26.51 -13.68 -6.53
C ASP A 298 -26.24 -12.48 -7.42
N GLN A 299 -27.34 -11.97 -7.97
CA GLN A 299 -27.41 -10.66 -8.60
C GLN A 299 -27.17 -9.61 -7.52
N THR A 300 -25.91 -9.46 -7.08
CA THR A 300 -25.51 -8.35 -6.26
C THR A 300 -25.76 -7.12 -7.10
N ASN A 301 -26.79 -6.40 -6.68
CA ASN A 301 -27.25 -5.16 -7.27
C ASN A 301 -26.17 -4.12 -6.98
N TYR A 302 -25.06 -4.14 -7.75
CA TYR A 302 -24.01 -3.14 -7.73
C TYR A 302 -24.59 -1.84 -8.33
N LEU A 303 -25.53 -1.29 -7.57
CA LEU A 303 -26.45 -0.23 -7.92
C LEU A 303 -25.69 1.03 -8.32
N SER A 304 -26.00 1.55 -9.49
CA SER A 304 -26.28 2.98 -9.74
C SER A 304 -25.25 4.02 -9.27
N ILE A 305 -23.99 3.67 -9.07
CA ILE A 305 -22.97 4.65 -8.71
C ILE A 305 -22.73 5.52 -9.94
N SER A 306 -22.97 6.82 -9.80
CA SER A 306 -22.63 7.80 -10.83
C SER A 306 -21.22 8.35 -10.55
N LEU A 307 -20.36 8.29 -11.56
CA LEU A 307 -18.98 8.78 -11.55
C LEU A 307 -18.84 9.95 -12.55
N PRO A 308 -19.53 11.08 -12.32
CA PRO A 308 -19.66 12.16 -13.31
C PRO A 308 -18.34 12.86 -13.62
N HIS A 309 -17.33 12.72 -12.76
CA HIS A 309 -16.03 13.38 -12.89
C HIS A 309 -14.92 12.44 -13.38
N LEU A 310 -15.18 11.14 -13.53
CA LEU A 310 -14.18 10.16 -13.90
C LEU A 310 -13.80 10.31 -15.38
N ARG A 311 -12.53 10.67 -15.64
CA ARG A 311 -12.01 10.97 -16.99
C ARG A 311 -11.07 9.92 -17.52
N GLU A 312 -10.29 9.31 -16.63
CA GLU A 312 -9.25 8.35 -16.98
C GLU A 312 -9.36 7.11 -16.09
N ILE A 313 -9.30 5.94 -16.73
CA ILE A 313 -9.21 4.65 -16.05
C ILE A 313 -7.93 3.95 -16.52
N GLU A 314 -7.13 3.45 -15.59
CA GLU A 314 -6.06 2.50 -15.86
C GLU A 314 -6.38 1.17 -15.17
N ILE A 315 -6.31 0.06 -15.91
CA ILE A 315 -6.42 -1.29 -15.35
C ILE A 315 -5.18 -2.07 -15.75
N SER A 316 -4.45 -2.60 -14.77
CA SER A 316 -3.30 -3.48 -14.98
C SER A 316 -3.58 -4.89 -14.46
N GLY A 317 -2.93 -5.89 -15.04
CA GLY A 317 -3.03 -7.29 -14.61
C GLY A 317 -4.23 -8.07 -15.15
N LEU A 318 -4.88 -7.61 -16.22
CA LEU A 318 -6.04 -8.31 -16.77
C LEU A 318 -5.72 -9.73 -17.23
N GLN A 319 -6.57 -10.67 -16.84
CA GLN A 319 -6.50 -12.08 -17.17
C GLN A 319 -7.53 -12.51 -18.25
N GLY A 320 -8.48 -11.65 -18.58
CA GLY A 320 -9.59 -11.93 -19.50
C GLY A 320 -10.72 -12.73 -18.86
N LEU A 321 -10.95 -12.55 -17.55
CA LEU A 321 -12.01 -13.23 -16.80
C LEU A 321 -13.38 -12.58 -17.03
N LYS A 322 -14.46 -13.31 -16.73
CA LYS A 322 -15.83 -12.80 -16.86
C LYS A 322 -16.07 -11.63 -15.89
N CYS A 323 -15.59 -11.73 -14.66
CA CYS A 323 -15.68 -10.69 -13.63
C CYS A 323 -15.07 -9.35 -14.09
N GLU A 324 -13.93 -9.39 -14.79
CA GLU A 324 -13.30 -8.21 -15.36
C GLU A 324 -14.18 -7.55 -16.44
N THR A 325 -14.98 -8.33 -17.15
CA THR A 325 -15.94 -7.82 -18.14
C THR A 325 -17.10 -7.12 -17.44
N SER A 326 -17.69 -7.74 -16.41
CA SER A 326 -18.74 -7.13 -15.57
C SER A 326 -18.28 -5.80 -14.97
N LEU A 327 -17.05 -5.75 -14.46
CA LEU A 327 -16.44 -4.54 -13.92
C LEU A 327 -16.30 -3.44 -14.98
N MET A 328 -15.85 -3.78 -16.20
CA MET A 328 -15.75 -2.82 -17.30
C MET A 328 -17.13 -2.29 -17.73
N GLU A 329 -18.16 -3.14 -17.74
CA GLU A 329 -19.54 -2.73 -18.03
C GLU A 329 -20.08 -1.75 -17.02
N TRP A 330 -19.88 -2.05 -15.74
CA TRP A 330 -20.24 -1.16 -14.66
C TRP A 330 -19.50 0.18 -14.76
N LEU A 331 -18.17 0.18 -14.92
CA LEU A 331 -17.38 1.42 -15.05
C LEU A 331 -17.82 2.27 -16.24
N HIS A 332 -18.13 1.64 -17.38
CA HIS A 332 -18.63 2.35 -18.56
C HIS A 332 -19.99 3.00 -18.30
N ALA A 333 -20.93 2.25 -17.71
CA ALA A 333 -22.27 2.75 -17.39
C ALA A 333 -22.23 3.89 -16.37
N SER A 334 -21.28 3.85 -15.44
CA SER A 334 -21.14 4.81 -14.35
C SER A 334 -20.42 6.11 -14.74
N ALA A 335 -19.60 6.13 -15.80
CA ALA A 335 -18.66 7.23 -16.09
C ALA A 335 -18.95 7.97 -17.41
N PRO A 336 -19.91 8.91 -17.45
CA PRO A 336 -20.32 9.59 -18.68
C PRO A 336 -19.26 10.55 -19.27
N THR A 337 -18.29 10.99 -18.47
CA THR A 337 -17.23 11.94 -18.90
C THR A 337 -15.89 11.27 -19.22
N LEU A 338 -15.91 9.94 -19.35
CA LEU A 338 -14.73 9.14 -19.58
C LEU A 338 -14.09 9.46 -20.94
N SER A 339 -12.81 9.82 -20.91
CA SER A 339 -12.05 10.27 -22.09
C SER A 339 -10.92 9.33 -22.48
N LYS A 340 -10.51 8.44 -21.56
CA LYS A 340 -9.38 7.55 -21.79
C LYS A 340 -9.46 6.32 -20.89
N VAL A 341 -9.21 5.16 -21.47
CA VAL A 341 -9.02 3.91 -20.72
C VAL A 341 -7.72 3.26 -21.15
N LYS A 342 -6.87 2.89 -20.20
CA LYS A 342 -5.64 2.15 -20.46
C LYS A 342 -5.75 0.77 -19.82
N LEU A 343 -5.62 -0.26 -20.63
CA LEU A 343 -5.66 -1.65 -20.18
C LEU A 343 -4.31 -2.31 -20.40
N THR A 344 -3.83 -3.05 -19.41
CA THR A 344 -2.61 -3.85 -19.48
C THR A 344 -2.93 -5.29 -19.04
N PHE A 345 -2.72 -6.25 -19.94
CA PHE A 345 -2.85 -7.67 -19.64
C PHE A 345 -1.67 -8.18 -18.79
N CYS A 346 -1.93 -9.17 -17.93
CA CYS A 346 -0.90 -9.78 -17.08
C CYS A 346 0.25 -10.37 -17.92
N ARG A 347 1.46 -10.41 -17.35
CA ARG A 347 2.69 -10.81 -18.07
C ARG A 347 2.60 -12.22 -18.65
N THR A 348 1.99 -13.16 -17.94
CA THR A 348 1.85 -14.55 -18.37
C THR A 348 1.00 -14.67 -19.63
N LEU A 349 -0.11 -13.93 -19.73
CA LEU A 349 -0.92 -13.88 -20.94
C LEU A 349 -0.26 -13.07 -22.06
N ALA A 350 0.35 -11.93 -21.72
CA ALA A 350 1.05 -11.08 -22.69
C ALA A 350 2.21 -11.80 -23.40
N GLN A 351 2.81 -12.81 -22.76
CA GLN A 351 3.83 -13.68 -23.33
C GLN A 351 3.24 -14.90 -24.08
N ARG A 352 2.15 -15.48 -23.59
CA ARG A 352 1.53 -16.70 -24.16
C ARG A 352 0.72 -16.44 -25.43
N LYS A 353 0.08 -15.27 -25.56
CA LYS A 353 -0.82 -14.96 -26.67
C LYS A 353 -0.25 -13.88 -27.57
N HIS A 354 -0.36 -14.05 -28.88
CA HIS A 354 0.06 -13.02 -29.81
C HIS A 354 -0.83 -11.77 -29.69
N ARG A 355 -0.29 -10.57 -29.94
CA ARG A 355 -1.01 -9.27 -29.92
C ARG A 355 -2.37 -9.27 -30.65
N LYS A 356 -2.54 -10.13 -31.66
CA LYS A 356 -3.80 -10.33 -32.41
C LYS A 356 -4.90 -10.99 -31.57
N GLU A 357 -4.56 -11.89 -30.65
CA GLU A 357 -5.53 -12.60 -29.80
C GLU A 357 -5.99 -11.75 -28.61
N HIS A 358 -5.11 -10.93 -28.02
CA HIS A 358 -5.52 -9.92 -27.03
C HIS A 358 -6.52 -8.92 -27.62
N ARG A 359 -6.31 -8.54 -28.89
CA ARG A 359 -7.27 -7.72 -29.65
C ARG A 359 -8.62 -8.39 -29.86
N ASN A 360 -8.74 -9.71 -29.71
CA ASN A 360 -10.03 -10.41 -29.77
C ASN A 360 -10.75 -10.45 -28.42
N LEU A 361 -10.07 -10.07 -27.32
CA LEU A 361 -10.66 -9.93 -25.98
C LEU A 361 -11.19 -8.52 -25.72
N LEU A 362 -10.56 -7.49 -26.32
CA LEU A 362 -11.04 -6.10 -26.30
C LEU A 362 -12.45 -5.85 -26.87
N PRO A 363 -12.94 -6.56 -27.91
CA PRO A 363 -14.26 -6.32 -28.50
C PRO A 363 -15.42 -6.89 -27.68
N ARG A 364 -15.13 -7.57 -26.55
CA ARG A 364 -16.14 -8.06 -25.61
C ARG A 364 -16.42 -7.09 -24.48
N ASN A 365 -15.88 -5.88 -24.54
CA ASN A 365 -16.16 -4.82 -23.57
C ASN A 365 -17.01 -3.71 -24.23
N PRO A 366 -17.86 -3.01 -23.47
CA PRO A 366 -18.78 -2.01 -24.02
C PRO A 366 -18.06 -0.81 -24.64
N PHE A 367 -16.80 -0.58 -24.28
CA PHE A 367 -15.98 0.49 -24.86
C PHE A 367 -15.73 0.30 -26.37
N ALA A 368 -15.81 -0.93 -26.90
CA ALA A 368 -15.55 -1.19 -28.31
C ALA A 368 -16.57 -0.54 -29.26
N GLU A 369 -17.80 -0.30 -28.80
CA GLU A 369 -18.88 0.29 -29.62
C GLU A 369 -18.80 1.82 -29.70
N VAL A 370 -18.25 2.46 -28.66
CA VAL A 370 -18.27 3.92 -28.47
C VAL A 370 -16.89 4.58 -28.60
N GLY A 371 -15.85 3.81 -28.88
CA GLY A 371 -14.50 4.34 -29.04
C GLY A 371 -13.54 3.43 -29.78
N ARG A 372 -12.26 3.81 -29.80
CA ARG A 372 -11.23 3.11 -30.58
C ARG A 372 -10.09 2.67 -29.68
N TRP A 373 -9.70 1.40 -29.83
CA TRP A 373 -8.54 0.82 -29.16
C TRP A 373 -7.27 0.96 -30.02
N ALA A 374 -6.29 1.69 -29.52
CA ALA A 374 -4.93 1.74 -30.05
C ALA A 374 -4.01 0.91 -29.14
N ALA A 375 -3.21 0.04 -29.75
CA ALA A 375 -2.21 -0.70 -28.99
C ALA A 375 -0.99 0.20 -28.76
N ALA A 376 -0.36 0.11 -27.58
CA ALA A 376 0.80 0.94 -27.25
C ALA A 376 1.92 0.77 -28.30
N SER A 377 2.60 1.87 -28.64
CA SER A 377 3.64 1.91 -29.68
C SER A 377 4.93 1.18 -29.28
N ASN A 378 5.12 0.90 -27.99
CA ASN A 378 6.32 0.27 -27.47
C ASN A 378 6.30 -1.26 -27.68
N ARG A 379 7.28 -1.80 -28.43
CA ARG A 379 7.44 -3.24 -28.68
C ARG A 379 7.62 -4.07 -27.40
N ARG A 380 8.05 -3.46 -26.28
CA ARG A 380 8.17 -4.14 -24.97
C ARG A 380 6.84 -4.27 -24.21
N ASN A 381 5.80 -3.55 -24.62
CA ASN A 381 4.47 -3.55 -23.97
C ASN A 381 3.41 -4.14 -24.91
N CYS A 382 3.60 -5.38 -25.37
CA CYS A 382 2.71 -6.05 -26.32
C CYS A 382 1.28 -6.29 -25.78
N GLY A 383 1.09 -6.20 -24.46
CA GLY A 383 -0.20 -6.37 -23.77
C GLY A 383 -0.88 -5.06 -23.33
N THR A 384 -0.41 -3.88 -23.75
CA THR A 384 -1.02 -2.60 -23.36
C THR A 384 -1.85 -2.00 -24.49
N PHE A 385 -3.07 -1.58 -24.16
CA PHE A 385 -4.03 -0.97 -25.07
C PHE A 385 -4.61 0.30 -24.45
N VAL A 386 -4.83 1.31 -25.29
CA VAL A 386 -5.41 2.60 -24.91
C VAL A 386 -6.65 2.81 -25.74
N TRP A 387 -7.75 3.06 -25.07
CA TRP A 387 -9.02 3.47 -25.65
C TRP A 387 -9.21 4.96 -25.52
N THR A 388 -9.80 5.55 -26.56
CA THR A 388 -10.30 6.91 -26.57
C THR A 388 -11.69 6.92 -27.20
N PRO A 389 -12.62 7.77 -26.75
CA PRO A 389 -13.95 7.87 -27.34
C PRO A 389 -13.84 8.26 -28.81
N MET A 390 -14.78 7.79 -29.63
CA MET A 390 -14.94 8.32 -30.98
C MET A 390 -15.45 9.75 -30.82
N SER A 391 -14.70 10.73 -31.31
CA SER A 391 -15.16 12.10 -31.37
C SER A 391 -16.49 12.13 -32.14
N GLU A 392 -17.57 12.63 -31.52
CA GLU A 392 -18.73 13.09 -32.26
C GLU A 392 -18.24 14.16 -33.24
N GLU A 393 -18.30 13.87 -34.54
CA GLU A 393 -18.27 14.92 -35.55
C GLU A 393 -19.45 15.85 -35.25
N ARG A 394 -19.14 17.01 -34.68
CA ARG A 394 -20.11 18.07 -34.37
C ARG A 394 -20.77 18.62 -35.63
#